data_AF-A0A3B9KAX2-F1
#
_entry.id   AF-A0A3B9KAX2-F1
#
_cell.length_a   1.000
_cell.length_b   1.000
_cell.length_c   1.000
_cell.angle_alpha   90.00
_cell.angle_beta   90.00
_cell.angle_gamma   90.00
#
_symmetry.space_group_name_H-M   'P 1'
#
loop_
_entity.id
_entity.type
_entity.pdbx_description
1 polymer ?
#
loop_
_entity_poly.entity_id
_entity_poly.type
_entity_poly.pdbx_seq_one_letter_code
_entity_poly.pdbx_strand_id
1 'polypeptide(L)'
;MHTPTAAVTPTPKPQNGLYIAGTYKGSMFSEITQKTVFFTMFIGQNKGNAALSGIYTSGSPQKEYSLKGTVDTKGTFSITVQQSAGQTPLYFYGAVQGDYLKGNFCNSSTNACSASTGFFQAGPRY
;
A
#
# COMPACT_ATOMS: atom_id res chain seq x y z
N MET A 1 -43.72 -32.26 21.61
CA MET A 1 -42.37 -32.53 21.07
C MET A 1 -41.88 -31.27 20.36
N HIS A 2 -40.95 -30.50 20.93
CA HIS A 2 -40.29 -29.40 20.24
C HIS A 2 -38.79 -29.72 20.14
N THR A 3 -38.32 -29.99 18.93
CA THR A 3 -36.91 -30.26 18.64
C THR A 3 -36.18 -28.92 18.52
N PRO A 4 -35.10 -28.65 19.27
CA PRO A 4 -34.35 -27.42 19.10
C PRO A 4 -33.54 -27.48 17.81
N THR A 5 -33.78 -26.55 16.87
CA THR A 5 -32.95 -26.34 15.69
C THR A 5 -31.66 -25.64 16.12
N ALA A 6 -30.52 -26.32 15.97
CA ALA A 6 -29.21 -25.71 16.22
C ALA A 6 -28.95 -24.60 15.19
N ALA A 7 -28.76 -23.37 15.65
CA ALA A 7 -28.37 -22.24 14.81
C ALA A 7 -26.92 -22.43 14.36
N VAL A 8 -26.72 -22.63 13.05
CA VAL A 8 -25.39 -22.71 12.45
C VAL A 8 -24.78 -21.31 12.48
N THR A 9 -23.80 -21.09 13.35
CA THR A 9 -23.08 -19.82 13.40
C THR A 9 -22.10 -19.79 12.22
N PRO A 10 -22.15 -18.78 11.32
CA PRO A 10 -21.21 -18.71 10.21
C PRO A 10 -19.79 -18.51 10.74
N THR A 11 -18.89 -19.43 10.39
CA THR A 11 -17.48 -19.32 10.74
C THR A 11 -16.88 -18.11 10.01
N PRO A 12 -16.24 -17.16 10.73
CA PRO A 12 -15.57 -16.04 10.08
C PRO A 12 -14.52 -16.55 9.09
N LYS A 13 -14.60 -16.08 7.83
CA LYS A 13 -13.57 -16.40 6.84
C LYS A 13 -12.22 -15.86 7.34
N PRO A 14 -11.12 -16.64 7.28
CA PRO A 14 -9.80 -16.17 7.66
C PRO A 14 -9.45 -14.88 6.90
N GLN A 15 -9.01 -13.85 7.63
CA GLN A 15 -8.50 -12.62 7.05
C GLN A 15 -7.00 -12.79 6.83
N ASN A 16 -6.56 -12.65 5.59
CA ASN A 16 -5.15 -12.76 5.21
C ASN A 16 -4.44 -11.41 5.18
N GLY A 17 -5.19 -10.30 5.25
CA GLY A 17 -4.64 -8.94 5.28
C GLY A 17 -5.61 -7.91 5.86
N LEU A 18 -5.04 -6.84 6.44
CA LEU A 18 -5.78 -5.67 6.90
C LEU A 18 -6.41 -4.93 5.72
N TYR A 19 -7.67 -4.50 5.84
CA TYR A 19 -8.34 -3.76 4.76
C TYR A 19 -7.92 -2.29 4.75
N ILE A 20 -7.26 -1.87 3.67
CA ILE A 20 -6.66 -0.54 3.45
C ILE A 20 -6.98 0.04 2.06
N ALA A 21 -8.05 -0.43 1.41
CA ALA A 21 -8.46 0.14 0.14
C ALA A 21 -8.85 1.62 0.31
N GLY A 22 -8.45 2.48 -0.62
CA GLY A 22 -8.75 3.90 -0.57
C GLY A 22 -7.82 4.76 -1.41
N THR A 23 -8.08 6.06 -1.37
CA THR A 23 -7.23 7.08 -1.98
C THR A 23 -6.38 7.74 -0.91
N TYR A 24 -5.07 7.69 -1.07
CA TYR A 24 -4.08 8.24 -0.16
C TYR A 24 -3.30 9.34 -0.87
N LYS A 25 -3.39 10.56 -0.37
CA LYS A 25 -2.52 11.65 -0.80
C LYS A 25 -1.35 11.73 0.16
N GLY A 26 -0.16 12.02 -0.35
CA GLY A 26 1.02 11.99 0.47
C GLY A 26 2.21 12.69 -0.12
N SER A 27 3.31 12.59 0.61
CA SER A 27 4.60 13.07 0.17
C SER A 27 5.67 12.05 0.53
N MET A 28 6.71 12.02 -0.30
CA MET A 28 7.93 11.28 -0.04
C MET A 28 9.11 12.26 -0.07
N PHE A 29 10.00 12.12 0.90
CA PHE A 29 11.24 12.88 0.97
C PHE A 29 12.39 11.96 0.56
N SER A 30 13.12 12.33 -0.48
CA SER A 30 14.31 11.62 -0.92
C SER A 30 15.54 12.17 -0.22
N GLU A 31 16.23 11.33 0.54
CA GLU A 31 17.46 11.70 1.25
C GLU A 31 18.63 11.86 0.26
N ILE A 32 18.59 11.18 -0.88
CA ILE A 32 19.61 11.31 -1.95
C ILE A 32 19.53 12.68 -2.63
N THR A 33 18.32 13.13 -2.95
CA THR A 33 18.12 14.38 -3.72
C THR A 33 17.76 15.58 -2.86
N GLN A 34 17.50 15.37 -1.56
CA GLN A 34 17.02 16.38 -0.61
C GLN A 34 15.76 17.09 -1.10
N LYS A 35 14.86 16.34 -1.74
CA LYS A 35 13.62 16.87 -2.32
C LYS A 35 12.39 16.11 -1.84
N THR A 36 11.31 16.87 -1.66
CA THR A 36 9.97 16.34 -1.41
C THR A 36 9.20 16.22 -2.72
N VAL A 37 8.58 15.06 -2.93
CA VAL A 37 7.67 14.81 -4.06
C VAL A 37 6.30 14.45 -3.50
N PHE A 38 5.27 15.11 -4.02
CA PHE A 38 3.88 14.81 -3.70
C PHE A 38 3.32 13.75 -4.65
N PHE A 39 2.47 12.88 -4.11
CA PHE A 39 1.85 11.81 -4.87
C PHE A 39 0.44 11.50 -4.40
N THR A 40 -0.31 10.77 -5.22
CA THR A 40 -1.56 10.11 -4.83
C THR A 40 -1.46 8.61 -5.12
N MET A 41 -1.89 7.77 -4.18
CA MET A 41 -2.05 6.33 -4.34
C MET A 41 -3.53 5.98 -4.25
N PHE A 42 -4.06 5.38 -5.30
CA PHE A 42 -5.34 4.67 -5.27
C PHE A 42 -5.05 3.18 -5.04
N ILE A 43 -5.52 2.65 -3.92
CA ILE A 43 -5.35 1.24 -3.53
C ILE A 43 -6.69 0.53 -3.63
N GLY A 44 -6.75 -0.46 -4.52
CA GLY A 44 -7.79 -1.48 -4.61
C GLY A 44 -7.40 -2.74 -3.84
N GLN A 45 -8.37 -3.28 -3.10
CA GLN A 45 -8.20 -4.50 -2.31
C GLN A 45 -9.57 -5.14 -2.06
N ASN A 46 -9.64 -6.46 -2.09
CA ASN A 46 -10.82 -7.20 -1.62
C ASN A 46 -10.73 -7.38 -0.10
N LYS A 47 -11.81 -7.08 0.64
CA LYS A 47 -11.82 -7.16 2.10
C LYS A 47 -11.35 -8.54 2.61
N GLY A 48 -10.34 -8.54 3.47
CA GLY A 48 -9.72 -9.75 4.03
C GLY A 48 -8.65 -10.42 3.15
N ASN A 49 -8.34 -9.88 1.97
CA ASN A 49 -7.23 -10.35 1.13
C ASN A 49 -5.94 -9.58 1.45
N ALA A 50 -4.78 -10.22 1.36
CA ALA A 50 -3.48 -9.55 1.50
C ALA A 50 -3.10 -8.75 0.25
N ALA A 51 -3.52 -9.19 -0.94
CA ALA A 51 -3.06 -8.60 -2.20
C ALA A 51 -3.67 -7.21 -2.47
N LEU A 52 -2.82 -6.29 -2.91
CA LEU A 52 -3.14 -4.91 -3.27
C LEU A 52 -2.88 -4.69 -4.77
N SER A 53 -3.71 -3.86 -5.40
CA SER A 53 -3.51 -3.35 -6.76
C SER A 53 -3.96 -1.89 -6.85
N GLY A 54 -3.55 -1.16 -7.89
CA GLY A 54 -4.11 0.18 -8.11
C GLY A 54 -3.22 1.09 -8.93
N ILE A 55 -3.30 2.39 -8.66
CA ILE A 55 -2.64 3.45 -9.42
C ILE A 55 -1.89 4.40 -8.49
N TYR A 56 -0.69 4.78 -8.89
CA TYR A 56 0.13 5.81 -8.26
C TYR A 56 0.28 6.98 -9.23
N THR A 57 0.06 8.20 -8.77
CA THR A 57 0.24 9.41 -9.57
C THR A 57 1.22 10.36 -8.91
N SER A 58 2.13 10.94 -9.69
CA SER A 58 3.11 11.92 -9.20
C SER A 58 3.59 12.86 -10.31
N GLY A 59 4.16 14.01 -9.90
CA GLY A 59 4.74 15.00 -10.79
C GLY A 59 3.76 16.01 -11.38
N SER A 60 4.30 16.97 -12.13
CA SER A 60 3.57 17.98 -12.93
C SER A 60 4.21 18.06 -14.33
N PRO A 61 3.51 17.68 -15.41
CA PRO A 61 2.16 17.11 -15.43
C PRO A 61 2.10 15.76 -14.70
N GLN A 62 0.92 15.42 -14.16
CA GLN A 62 0.71 14.17 -13.44
C GLN A 62 0.94 12.98 -14.37
N LYS A 63 1.80 12.05 -13.92
CA LYS A 63 2.02 10.76 -14.57
C LYS A 63 1.40 9.66 -13.73
N GLU A 64 0.74 8.72 -14.39
CA GLU A 64 0.11 7.57 -13.76
C GLU A 64 0.97 6.31 -13.94
N TYR A 65 1.04 5.52 -12.87
CA TYR A 65 1.82 4.29 -12.79
C TYR A 65 1.00 3.21 -12.10
N SER A 66 1.06 1.98 -12.58
CA SER A 66 0.40 0.86 -11.89
C SER A 66 1.15 0.51 -10.61
N LEU A 67 0.40 0.15 -9.57
CA LEU A 67 0.96 -0.38 -8.33
C LEU A 67 0.41 -1.77 -8.03
N LYS A 68 1.25 -2.59 -7.38
CA LYS A 68 0.88 -3.89 -6.80
C LYS A 68 1.53 -4.01 -5.43
N GLY A 69 0.92 -4.76 -4.52
CA GLY A 69 1.47 -4.88 -3.19
C GLY A 69 0.82 -5.95 -2.34
N THR A 70 1.22 -5.99 -1.08
CA THR A 70 0.64 -6.85 -0.06
C THR A 70 0.52 -6.10 1.27
N VAL A 71 -0.44 -6.49 2.09
CA VAL A 71 -0.57 -6.05 3.48
C VAL A 71 -0.92 -7.26 4.36
N ASP A 72 -0.23 -7.39 5.49
CA ASP A 72 -0.53 -8.42 6.49
C ASP A 72 -1.68 -7.99 7.43
N THR A 73 -2.07 -8.84 8.36
CA THR A 73 -3.13 -8.55 9.33
C THR A 73 -2.72 -7.55 10.41
N LYS A 74 -1.41 -7.26 10.55
CA LYS A 74 -0.85 -6.26 11.48
C LYS A 74 -0.72 -4.89 10.82
N GLY A 75 -1.00 -4.78 9.52
CA GLY A 75 -0.86 -3.56 8.75
C GLY A 75 0.56 -3.32 8.22
N THR A 76 1.47 -4.29 8.29
CA THR A 76 2.75 -4.23 7.58
C THR A 76 2.48 -4.40 6.10
N PHE A 77 3.00 -3.51 5.25
CA PHE A 77 2.74 -3.55 3.82
C PHE A 77 4.01 -3.36 2.99
N SER A 78 3.91 -3.81 1.75
CA SER A 78 4.83 -3.47 0.66
C SER A 78 4.05 -3.16 -0.61
N ILE A 79 4.50 -2.14 -1.35
CA ILE A 79 3.89 -1.69 -2.61
C ILE A 79 5.01 -1.42 -3.62
N THR A 80 4.92 -2.06 -4.78
CA THR A 80 5.77 -1.81 -5.93
C THR A 80 5.01 -0.98 -6.96
N VAL A 81 5.54 0.18 -7.31
CA VAL A 81 5.04 1.04 -8.39
C VAL A 81 5.90 0.83 -9.62
N GLN A 82 5.26 0.38 -10.69
CA GLN A 82 5.91 0.16 -11.98
C GLN A 82 6.05 1.49 -12.71
N GLN A 83 7.29 2.00 -12.75
CA GLN A 83 7.63 3.21 -13.49
C GLN A 83 7.66 2.94 -15.02
N SER A 84 7.92 3.99 -15.80
CA SER A 84 8.08 3.91 -17.26
C SER A 84 9.09 2.81 -17.67
N ALA A 85 8.91 2.25 -18.87
CA ALA A 85 9.76 1.17 -19.37
C ALA A 85 11.26 1.51 -19.24
N GLY A 86 12.03 0.56 -18.69
CA GLY A 86 13.46 0.72 -18.45
C GLY A 86 13.84 1.40 -17.13
N GLN A 87 12.88 1.97 -16.39
CA GLN A 87 13.14 2.53 -15.05
C GLN A 87 12.98 1.47 -13.96
N THR A 88 13.84 1.54 -12.95
CA THR A 88 13.74 0.68 -11.76
C THR A 88 12.42 0.97 -11.03
N PRO A 89 11.64 -0.05 -10.63
CA PRO A 89 10.41 0.16 -9.87
C PRO A 89 10.66 0.89 -8.54
N LEU A 90 9.68 1.67 -8.11
CA LEU A 90 9.69 2.29 -6.80
C LEU A 90 9.03 1.33 -5.80
N TYR A 91 9.77 0.95 -4.77
CA TYR A 91 9.32 0.01 -3.76
C TYR A 91 9.10 0.75 -2.44
N PHE A 92 7.86 0.76 -1.96
CA PHE A 92 7.43 1.32 -0.69
C PHE A 92 7.22 0.18 0.31
N TYR A 93 7.66 0.38 1.55
CA TYR A 93 7.41 -0.57 2.62
C TYR A 93 7.25 0.16 3.94
N GLY A 94 6.39 -0.37 4.81
CA GLY A 94 6.06 0.30 6.05
C GLY A 94 4.91 -0.34 6.79
N ALA A 95 4.24 0.48 7.59
CA ALA A 95 3.10 0.05 8.39
C ALA A 95 1.96 1.07 8.33
N VAL A 96 0.74 0.56 8.46
CA VAL A 96 -0.44 1.37 8.68
C VAL A 96 -0.40 1.91 10.11
N GLN A 97 -0.57 3.22 10.27
CA GLN A 97 -0.64 3.90 11.56
C GLN A 97 -1.90 4.78 11.61
N GLY A 98 -2.96 4.27 12.24
CA GLY A 98 -4.29 4.86 12.11
C GLY A 98 -4.77 4.76 10.66
N ASP A 99 -5.16 5.90 10.07
CA ASP A 99 -5.56 5.97 8.66
C ASP A 99 -4.40 6.30 7.71
N TYR A 100 -3.15 6.31 8.19
CA TYR A 100 -1.98 6.71 7.41
C TYR A 100 -1.12 5.51 7.01
N LEU A 101 -0.61 5.55 5.78
CA LEU A 101 0.50 4.73 5.32
C LEU A 101 1.79 5.47 5.62
N LYS A 102 2.68 4.87 6.42
CA LYS A 102 3.99 5.46 6.73
C LYS A 102 5.09 4.44 6.56
N GLY A 103 6.24 4.89 6.07
CA GLY A 103 7.39 4.03 5.95
C GLY A 103 8.50 4.61 5.12
N ASN A 104 9.24 3.71 4.49
CA ASN A 104 10.42 4.00 3.69
C ASN A 104 10.20 3.56 2.25
N PHE A 105 11.05 4.07 1.37
CA PHE A 105 11.05 3.63 -0.02
C PHE A 105 12.46 3.50 -0.57
N CYS A 106 12.60 2.71 -1.62
CA CYS A 106 13.81 2.65 -2.43
C CYS A 106 13.46 2.33 -3.89
N ASN A 107 14.43 2.50 -4.79
CA ASN A 107 14.32 1.94 -6.14
C ASN A 107 14.78 0.48 -6.10
N SER A 108 13.90 -0.47 -6.42
CA SER A 108 14.23 -1.90 -6.38
C SER A 108 13.43 -2.71 -7.40
N SER A 109 14.12 -3.64 -8.08
CA SER A 109 13.52 -4.65 -8.96
C SER A 109 13.28 -5.99 -8.26
N THR A 110 13.73 -6.16 -7.01
CA THR A 110 13.70 -7.44 -6.27
C THR A 110 12.66 -7.46 -5.15
N ASN A 111 11.81 -6.43 -5.06
CA ASN A 111 10.82 -6.25 -3.98
C ASN A 111 11.45 -6.23 -2.57
N ALA A 112 12.69 -5.76 -2.46
CA ALA A 112 13.38 -5.56 -1.19
C ALA A 112 14.36 -4.38 -1.32
N CYS A 113 14.58 -3.66 -0.23
CA CYS A 113 15.56 -2.58 -0.16
C CYS A 113 16.84 -3.05 0.54
N SER A 114 17.98 -2.91 -0.14
CA SER A 114 19.30 -3.03 0.51
C SER A 114 19.60 -1.83 1.41
N ALA A 115 19.10 -0.64 1.02
CA ALA A 115 19.10 0.58 1.81
C ALA A 115 17.85 1.41 1.48
N SER A 116 17.34 2.16 2.46
CA SER A 116 16.30 3.16 2.23
C SER A 116 16.85 4.32 1.39
N THR A 117 16.03 4.85 0.48
CA THR A 117 16.29 6.09 -0.26
C THR A 117 15.62 7.31 0.38
N GLY A 118 14.71 7.05 1.32
CA GLY A 118 14.00 8.07 2.06
C GLY A 118 12.70 7.55 2.67
N PHE A 119 11.89 8.47 3.19
CA PHE A 119 10.65 8.16 3.90
C PHE A 119 9.44 8.82 3.25
N PHE A 120 8.26 8.27 3.55
CA PHE A 120 7.01 8.80 3.05
C PHE A 120 5.89 8.70 4.10
N GLN A 121 4.88 9.54 3.89
CA GLN A 121 3.62 9.47 4.60
C GLN A 121 2.48 9.80 3.64
N ALA A 122 1.41 9.01 3.70
CA ALA A 122 0.19 9.26 2.93
C ALA A 122 -1.06 8.95 3.76
N GLY A 123 -2.14 9.71 3.54
CA GLY A 123 -3.40 9.55 4.26
C GLY A 123 -4.61 9.98 3.41
N PRO A 124 -5.83 9.62 3.82
CA PRO A 124 -7.05 9.94 3.07
C PRO A 124 -7.43 11.43 3.06
N ARG A 125 -6.78 12.25 3.89
CA ARG A 125 -7.08 13.68 4.10
C ARG A 125 -5.86 14.60 3.94
N TYR A 126 -4.94 14.27 3.04
CA TYR A 126 -3.78 15.12 2.74
C TYR A 126 -4.10 16.21 1.72
#